data_AF-A0A329J6U4-F1
#
_entry.id   AF-A0A329J6U4-F1
#
_cell.length_a   1.000
_cell.length_b   1.000
_cell.length_c   1.000
_cell.angle_alpha   90.00
_cell.angle_beta   90.00
_cell.angle_gamma   90.00
#
_symmetry.space_group_name_H-M   'P 1'
#
loop_
_entity.id
_entity.type
_entity.pdbx_description
1 polymer ?
#
loop_
_entity_poly.entity_id
_entity_poly.type
_entity_poly.pdbx_seq_one_letter_code
_entity_poly.pdbx_strand_id
1 'polypeptide(L)'
;MGADLPRQIYVRWQSKVEPQTYHTRIDIPESVRNIMRKKEKVFCRFTGKNEEQYREAIVIGLAPGGIAKVWVTGPCLSPITVTKVQAKVDPVGPWDGNSNGVYDPISAESQAYIEKFGVPYGSW
;
A
#
# COMPACT_ATOMS: atom_id res chain seq x y z
N MET A 1 17.41 11.23 -20.25
CA MET A 1 16.11 10.54 -20.40
C MET A 1 15.75 9.95 -19.04
N GLY A 2 14.60 10.34 -18.47
CA GLY A 2 14.09 9.78 -17.21
C GLY A 2 13.00 8.75 -17.48
N ALA A 3 12.74 7.86 -16.51
CA ALA A 3 11.61 6.95 -16.57
C ALA A 3 10.28 7.71 -16.38
N ASP A 4 9.23 7.32 -17.12
CA ASP A 4 7.87 7.85 -16.92
C ASP A 4 7.21 7.20 -15.69
N LEU A 5 6.14 7.83 -15.19
CA LEU A 5 5.34 7.31 -14.08
C LEU A 5 4.73 5.94 -14.42
N PRO A 6 4.71 5.00 -13.46
CA PRO A 6 4.25 3.64 -13.69
C PRO A 6 2.77 3.61 -14.07
N ARG A 7 2.41 2.85 -15.10
CA ARG A 7 1.02 2.64 -15.53
C ARG A 7 0.31 1.60 -14.68
N GLN A 8 1.07 0.63 -14.16
CA GLN A 8 0.58 -0.47 -13.35
C GLN A 8 1.65 -0.89 -12.34
N ILE A 9 1.23 -1.36 -11.17
CA ILE A 9 2.08 -1.93 -10.13
C ILE A 9 1.51 -3.30 -9.77
N TYR A 10 2.35 -4.33 -9.82
CA TYR A 10 2.01 -5.65 -9.28
C TYR A 10 2.54 -5.74 -7.85
N VAL A 11 1.70 -6.22 -6.94
CA VAL A 11 2.07 -6.41 -5.54
C VAL A 11 1.67 -7.81 -5.10
N ARG A 12 2.59 -8.47 -4.41
CA ARG A 12 2.41 -9.75 -3.75
C ARG A 12 2.91 -9.62 -2.33
N TRP A 13 2.13 -10.06 -1.35
CA TRP A 13 2.51 -9.94 0.06
C TRP A 13 1.94 -11.07 0.90
N GLN A 14 2.60 -11.33 2.02
CA GLN A 14 2.19 -12.31 3.00
C GLN A 14 1.55 -11.59 4.19
N SER A 15 0.32 -11.96 4.52
CA SER A 15 -0.25 -11.59 5.81
C SER A 15 0.40 -12.46 6.88
N LYS A 16 0.75 -11.85 8.01
CA LYS A 16 1.24 -12.57 9.19
C LYS A 16 0.12 -12.94 10.15
N VAL A 17 -0.88 -12.08 10.23
CA VAL A 17 -2.06 -12.23 11.09
C VAL A 17 -2.98 -13.34 10.58
N GLU A 18 -3.08 -13.46 9.26
CA GLU A 18 -3.73 -14.57 8.58
C GLU A 18 -2.64 -15.26 7.77
N PRO A 19 -2.40 -16.57 7.89
CA PRO A 19 -1.37 -17.27 7.13
C PRO A 19 -1.80 -17.42 5.66
N GLN A 20 -1.80 -16.29 4.95
CA GLN A 20 -2.28 -16.17 3.57
C GLN A 20 -1.39 -15.21 2.80
N THR A 21 -1.04 -15.62 1.57
CA THR A 21 -0.36 -14.76 0.61
C THR A 21 -1.40 -14.21 -0.35
N TYR A 22 -1.31 -12.92 -0.62
CA TYR A 22 -2.19 -12.21 -1.53
C TYR A 22 -1.39 -11.66 -2.70
N HIS A 23 -2.07 -11.48 -3.84
CA HIS A 23 -1.55 -10.72 -4.96
C HIS A 23 -2.60 -9.81 -5.59
N THR A 24 -2.13 -8.75 -6.23
CA THR A 24 -3.00 -7.90 -7.04
C THR A 24 -2.21 -7.10 -8.08
N ARG A 25 -2.91 -6.64 -9.10
CA ARG A 25 -2.44 -5.61 -10.03
C ARG A 25 -3.21 -4.33 -9.74
N ILE A 26 -2.46 -3.25 -9.62
CA ILE A 26 -2.98 -1.91 -9.36
C ILE A 26 -2.71 -1.07 -10.60
N ASP A 27 -3.76 -0.63 -11.27
CA ASP A 27 -3.63 0.34 -12.35
C ASP A 27 -3.49 1.75 -11.79
N ILE A 28 -2.60 2.55 -12.37
CA ILE A 28 -2.43 3.97 -12.07
C ILE A 28 -2.97 4.77 -13.26
N PRO A 29 -4.23 5.26 -13.17
CA PRO A 29 -4.88 5.94 -14.29
C PRO A 29 -4.08 7.15 -14.78
N GLU A 30 -4.20 7.49 -16.07
CA GLU A 30 -3.54 8.69 -16.61
C GLU A 30 -3.99 9.96 -15.87
N SER A 31 -5.23 10.04 -15.39
CA SER A 31 -5.71 11.16 -14.57
C SER A 31 -4.88 11.33 -13.28
N VAL A 32 -4.53 10.23 -12.61
CA VAL A 32 -3.67 10.24 -11.42
C VAL A 32 -2.24 10.60 -11.78
N ARG A 33 -1.70 10.03 -12.87
CA ARG A 33 -0.34 10.37 -13.33
C ARG A 33 -0.25 11.85 -13.74
N ASN A 34 -1.29 12.42 -14.32
CA ASN A 34 -1.36 13.86 -14.61
C ASN A 34 -1.37 14.71 -13.33
N ILE A 35 -2.05 14.27 -12.27
CA ILE A 35 -1.97 14.93 -10.95
C ILE A 35 -0.54 14.87 -10.40
N MET A 36 0.13 13.72 -10.50
CA MET A 36 1.52 13.57 -10.02
C MET A 36 2.52 14.43 -10.82
N ARG A 37 2.28 14.65 -12.12
CA ARG A 37 3.10 15.54 -12.97
C ARG A 37 2.81 17.03 -12.75
N LYS A 38 1.75 17.37 -12.00
CA LYS A 38 1.39 18.76 -11.73
C LYS A 38 2.11 19.27 -10.49
N LYS A 39 2.83 20.37 -10.64
CA LYS A 39 3.40 21.12 -9.52
C LYS A 39 2.31 21.91 -8.82
N GLU A 40 2.23 21.84 -7.50
CA GLU A 40 1.24 22.53 -6.68
C GLU A 40 1.91 23.42 -5.64
N LYS A 41 1.37 24.62 -5.44
CA LYS A 41 1.77 25.52 -4.36
C LYS A 41 1.09 25.09 -3.08
N VAL A 42 1.87 24.86 -2.02
CA VAL A 42 1.37 24.43 -0.72
C VAL A 42 2.17 25.09 0.40
N PHE A 43 1.50 25.42 1.50
CA PHE A 43 2.18 25.80 2.73
C PHE A 43 2.70 24.55 3.44
N CYS A 44 4.01 24.40 3.54
CA CYS A 44 4.61 23.30 4.25
C CYS A 44 4.83 23.64 5.73
N ARG A 45 4.11 22.94 6.61
CA ARG A 45 4.22 23.15 8.07
C ARG A 45 5.59 22.77 8.62
N PHE A 46 6.26 21.78 8.03
CA PHE A 46 7.58 21.32 8.48
C PHE A 46 8.68 22.36 8.27
N THR A 47 8.57 23.18 7.21
CA THR A 47 9.55 24.22 6.87
C THR A 47 9.07 25.63 7.18
N GLY A 48 7.77 25.81 7.46
CA GLY A 48 7.14 27.10 7.73
C GLY A 48 7.02 28.00 6.49
N LYS A 49 7.06 27.44 5.29
CA LYS A 49 7.14 28.21 4.02
C LYS A 49 6.10 27.76 3.01
N ASN A 50 5.73 28.68 2.10
CA ASN A 50 5.02 28.32 0.89
C ASN A 50 6.03 27.76 -0.12
N GLU A 51 5.77 26.55 -0.59
CA GLU A 51 6.64 25.80 -1.49
C GLU A 51 5.85 25.27 -2.67
N GLU A 52 6.56 24.89 -3.72
CA GLU A 52 5.97 24.19 -4.86
C GLU A 52 6.43 22.74 -4.88
N GLN A 53 5.49 21.81 -4.73
CA GLN A 53 5.76 20.38 -4.59
C GLN A 53 4.96 19.56 -5.60
N TYR A 54 5.41 18.33 -5.83
CA TYR A 54 4.68 17.32 -6.59
C TYR A 54 4.14 16.24 -5.65
N ARG A 55 3.12 15.49 -6.10
CA ARG A 55 2.80 14.21 -5.48
C ARG A 55 3.75 13.15 -6.00
N GLU A 56 4.94 13.13 -5.42
CA GLU A 56 6.08 12.33 -5.87
C GLU A 56 6.07 10.88 -5.34
N ALA A 57 5.18 10.54 -4.41
CA ALA A 57 5.10 9.20 -3.83
C ALA A 57 3.76 8.52 -4.15
N ILE A 58 3.84 7.25 -4.55
CA ILE A 58 2.69 6.31 -4.55
C ILE A 58 2.85 5.43 -3.32
N VAL A 59 1.84 5.40 -2.45
CA VAL A 59 1.84 4.58 -1.24
C VAL A 59 0.80 3.49 -1.38
N ILE A 60 1.18 2.27 -1.02
CA ILE A 60 0.35 1.07 -1.08
C ILE A 60 0.22 0.53 0.35
N GLY A 61 -0.93 0.77 0.97
CA GLY A 61 -1.27 0.19 2.26
C GLY A 61 -1.81 -1.22 2.08
N LEU A 62 -1.11 -2.21 2.63
CA LEU A 62 -1.48 -3.62 2.57
C LEU A 62 -2.07 -4.04 3.91
N ALA A 63 -3.34 -4.44 3.90
CA ALA A 63 -4.08 -4.83 5.10
C ALA A 63 -4.39 -6.34 5.10
N PRO A 64 -4.62 -6.92 6.29
CA PRO A 64 -5.24 -8.23 6.44
C PRO A 64 -6.58 -8.33 5.68
N GLY A 65 -7.01 -9.54 5.33
CA GLY A 65 -8.19 -9.76 4.49
C GLY A 65 -7.98 -9.46 3.01
N GLY A 66 -6.73 -9.26 2.58
CA GLY A 66 -6.38 -9.06 1.18
C GLY A 66 -6.75 -7.68 0.62
N ILE A 67 -6.78 -6.63 1.45
CA ILE A 67 -7.10 -5.28 0.99
C ILE A 67 -5.81 -4.51 0.68
N ALA A 68 -5.75 -3.91 -0.51
CA ALA A 68 -4.73 -2.92 -0.88
C ALA A 68 -5.38 -1.55 -1.09
N LYS A 69 -5.02 -0.55 -0.29
CA LYS A 69 -5.35 0.86 -0.54
C LYS A 69 -4.18 1.57 -1.17
N VAL A 70 -4.46 2.40 -2.17
CA VAL A 70 -3.43 3.10 -2.94
C VAL A 70 -3.75 4.58 -2.94
N TRP A 71 -2.74 5.39 -2.65
CA TRP A 71 -2.86 6.85 -2.71
C TRP A 71 -1.56 7.48 -3.20
N VAL A 72 -1.68 8.68 -3.78
CA VAL A 72 -0.54 9.51 -4.15
C VAL A 72 -0.38 10.64 -3.14
N THR A 73 0.86 10.98 -2.79
CA THR A 73 1.15 12.02 -1.80
C THR A 73 2.44 12.75 -2.14
N GLY A 74 2.62 13.93 -1.53
CA GLY A 74 3.90 14.64 -1.48
C GLY A 74 4.26 14.95 -0.02
N PRO A 75 5.44 15.54 0.24
CA PRO A 75 5.92 15.81 1.60
C PRO A 75 4.95 16.66 2.43
N CYS A 76 4.35 17.68 1.82
CA CYS A 76 3.43 18.59 2.50
C CYS A 76 2.06 18.70 1.81
N LEU A 77 1.83 17.89 0.76
CA LEU A 77 0.58 17.82 0.02
C LEU A 77 -0.35 16.77 0.64
N SER A 78 -1.64 17.09 0.72
CA SER A 78 -2.64 16.11 1.16
C SER A 78 -2.69 14.89 0.23
N PRO A 79 -2.78 13.67 0.78
CA PRO A 79 -2.92 12.45 0.00
C PRO A 79 -4.19 12.45 -0.87
N ILE A 80 -4.09 11.88 -2.06
CA ILE A 80 -5.25 11.61 -2.92
C ILE A 80 -5.37 10.10 -3.10
N THR A 81 -6.51 9.56 -2.69
CA THR A 81 -6.79 8.13 -2.89
C THR A 81 -6.94 7.83 -4.38
N VAL A 82 -6.23 6.81 -4.84
CA VAL A 82 -6.28 6.30 -6.21
C VAL A 82 -7.34 5.21 -6.32
N THR A 83 -7.21 4.18 -5.49
CA THR A 83 -8.11 3.03 -5.52
C THR A 83 -8.01 2.21 -4.22
N LYS A 84 -9.02 1.38 -4.00
CA LYS A 84 -9.03 0.29 -3.02
C LYS A 84 -9.32 -1.00 -3.79
N VAL A 85 -8.48 -2.00 -3.63
CA VAL A 85 -8.54 -3.26 -4.38
C VAL A 85 -8.63 -4.43 -3.41
N GLN A 86 -9.56 -5.35 -3.70
CA GLN A 86 -9.58 -6.68 -3.10
C GLN A 86 -8.60 -7.58 -3.88
N ALA A 87 -7.52 -7.97 -3.23
CA ALA A 87 -6.56 -8.92 -3.76
C ALA A 87 -7.11 -10.34 -3.73
N LYS A 88 -6.52 -11.18 -4.57
CA LYS A 88 -6.77 -12.61 -4.60
C LYS A 88 -5.73 -13.33 -3.75
N VAL A 89 -6.12 -14.48 -3.22
CA VAL A 89 -5.18 -15.43 -2.64
C VAL A 89 -4.24 -15.92 -3.73
N ASP A 90 -2.95 -15.81 -3.47
CA ASP A 90 -1.91 -16.31 -4.36
C ASP A 90 -1.70 -17.82 -4.09
N PRO A 91 -1.92 -18.70 -5.08
CA PRO A 91 -1.89 -20.15 -4.88
C PRO A 91 -0.48 -20.70 -4.64
N VAL A 92 0.58 -19.92 -4.91
CA VAL A 92 1.97 -20.32 -4.67
C VAL A 92 2.30 -20.30 -3.17
N GLY A 93 1.55 -19.51 -2.38
CA GLY A 93 1.70 -19.49 -0.92
C GLY A 93 2.93 -18.68 -0.43
N PRO A 94 3.45 -18.94 0.77
CA PRO A 94 4.57 -18.18 1.33
C PRO A 94 5.88 -18.47 0.60
N TRP A 95 6.83 -17.53 0.70
CA TRP A 95 8.22 -17.69 0.19
C TRP A 95 8.33 -18.16 -1.27
N ASP A 96 7.43 -17.69 -2.13
CA ASP A 96 7.30 -18.11 -3.54
C ASP A 96 7.25 -19.64 -3.73
N GLY A 97 6.62 -20.34 -2.78
CA GLY A 97 6.44 -21.78 -2.81
C GLY A 97 7.58 -22.57 -2.17
N ASN A 98 8.66 -21.91 -1.76
CA ASN A 98 9.87 -22.56 -1.25
C ASN A 98 9.78 -22.99 0.23
N SER A 99 8.66 -22.74 0.91
CA SER A 99 8.46 -23.12 2.31
C SER A 99 7.42 -24.22 2.51
N ASN A 100 7.03 -24.95 1.46
CA ASN A 100 6.01 -26.02 1.54
C ASN A 100 4.68 -25.55 2.18
N GLY A 101 4.30 -24.29 1.95
CA GLY A 101 3.09 -23.71 2.54
C GLY A 101 3.24 -23.21 3.98
N VAL A 102 4.42 -23.30 4.59
CA VAL A 102 4.66 -22.85 5.96
C VAL A 102 4.89 -21.33 5.99
N TYR A 103 4.11 -20.65 6.83
CA TYR A 103 4.21 -19.22 7.12
C TYR A 103 5.04 -18.99 8.38
N ASP A 104 5.72 -17.84 8.47
CA ASP A 104 6.39 -17.43 9.69
C ASP A 104 5.36 -17.17 10.80
N PRO A 105 5.55 -17.72 12.01
CA PRO A 105 4.65 -17.46 13.12
C PRO A 105 4.75 -16.00 13.56
N ILE A 106 3.66 -15.47 14.11
CA ILE A 106 3.69 -14.19 14.81
C ILE A 106 4.29 -14.34 16.20
N SER A 107 4.80 -13.23 16.75
CA SER A 107 5.33 -13.22 18.11
C SER A 107 4.21 -13.48 19.13
N ALA A 108 4.56 -13.98 20.30
CA ALA A 108 3.60 -14.23 21.38
C ALA A 108 2.87 -12.95 21.81
N GLU A 109 3.56 -11.80 21.80
CA GLU A 109 2.98 -10.49 22.12
C GLU A 109 1.95 -10.07 21.06
N SER A 110 2.25 -10.31 19.78
CA SER A 110 1.34 -10.00 18.68
C SER A 110 0.10 -10.90 18.73
N GLN A 111 0.29 -12.19 19.03
CA GLN A 111 -0.80 -13.15 19.22
C GLN A 111 -1.72 -12.73 20.39
N ALA A 112 -1.14 -12.43 21.56
CA ALA A 112 -1.91 -11.99 22.73
C ALA A 112 -2.67 -10.68 22.46
N TYR A 113 -2.10 -9.76 21.68
CA TYR A 113 -2.78 -8.54 21.27
C TYR A 113 -4.00 -8.85 20.38
N ILE A 114 -3.82 -9.70 19.36
CA ILE A 114 -4.90 -10.09 18.43
C ILE A 114 -6.01 -10.82 19.17
N GLU A 115 -5.69 -11.71 20.11
CA GLU A 115 -6.69 -12.41 20.92
C GLU A 115 -7.52 -11.45 21.79
N LYS A 116 -6.87 -10.40 22.31
CA LYS A 116 -7.53 -9.41 23.18
C LYS A 116 -8.37 -8.38 22.40
N PHE A 117 -7.87 -7.90 21.26
CA PHE A 117 -8.43 -6.74 20.56
C PHE A 117 -9.02 -7.07 19.17
N GLY A 118 -8.73 -8.26 18.64
CA GLY A 118 -9.09 -8.65 17.29
C GLY A 118 -8.31 -7.91 16.21
N VAL A 119 -8.71 -8.12 14.96
CA VAL A 119 -8.15 -7.47 13.78
C VAL A 119 -9.29 -6.70 13.10
N PRO A 120 -9.14 -5.38 12.87
CA PRO A 120 -10.26 -4.56 12.41
C PRO A 120 -10.42 -4.63 10.89
N TYR A 121 -10.80 -5.78 10.34
CA TYR A 121 -10.92 -6.00 8.88
C TYR A 121 -11.77 -4.96 8.12
N GLY A 122 -12.72 -4.29 8.79
CA GLY A 122 -13.61 -3.28 8.19
C GLY A 122 -13.13 -1.82 8.23
N SER A 123 -12.03 -1.50 8.95
CA SER A 123 -11.58 -0.09 9.09
C SER A 123 -10.70 0.39 7.94
N TRP A 124 -10.28 -0.52 7.06
CA TRP A 124 -9.47 -0.26 5.88
C TRP A 124 -10.33 -0.17 4.62
#